data_AF-A0A3R7H7J5-F1
#
_entry.id   AF-A0A3R7H7J5-F1
#
_cell.length_a   1.000
_cell.length_b   1.000
_cell.length_c   1.000
_cell.angle_alpha   90.00
_cell.angle_beta   90.00
_cell.angle_gamma   90.00
#
_symmetry.space_group_name_H-M   'P 1'
#
loop_
_entity.id
_entity.type
_entity.pdbx_description
1 polymer ?
#
loop_
_entity_poly.entity_id
_entity_poly.type
_entity_poly.pdbx_seq_one_letter_code
_entity_poly.pdbx_strand_id
1 'polypeptide(L)'
;MSSTGRNQNRAVGAAIRQLVAAFLVANGHHVTAKPVPRRISDSFETALDPDIEGIPGIHMEVSARLRPRLSETLDGAVRAAKINGDAIPVAVLHRPERDVAESYAICTLADMSRLIHAVQASTSPRSS
;
A
#
# COMPACT_ATOMS: atom_id res chain seq x y z
N MET A 1 -2.70 -33.61 -1.86
CA MET A 1 -1.85 -32.54 -1.28
C MET A 1 -1.89 -31.34 -2.24
N SER A 2 -2.78 -30.37 -2.00
CA SER A 2 -2.99 -29.23 -2.92
C SER A 2 -2.04 -28.08 -2.61
N SER A 3 -0.91 -27.99 -3.33
CA SER A 3 0.02 -26.85 -3.28
C SER A 3 -0.41 -25.68 -4.19
N THR A 4 -1.41 -25.88 -5.06
CA THR A 4 -1.86 -24.92 -6.08
C THR A 4 -2.53 -23.68 -5.50
N GLY A 5 -3.31 -23.80 -4.42
CA GLY A 5 -4.06 -22.67 -3.84
C GLY A 5 -3.19 -21.58 -3.19
N ARG A 6 -2.01 -21.92 -2.66
CA ARG A 6 -1.10 -20.94 -2.03
C ARG A 6 -0.40 -20.07 -3.09
N ASN A 7 -0.10 -20.63 -4.27
CA ASN A 7 0.51 -19.89 -5.36
C ASN A 7 -0.47 -18.93 -6.03
N GLN A 8 -1.74 -19.31 -6.16
CA GLN A 8 -2.76 -18.45 -6.75
C GLN A 8 -2.96 -17.16 -5.94
N ASN A 9 -3.03 -17.24 -4.61
CA ASN A 9 -3.17 -16.06 -3.76
C ASN A 9 -1.98 -15.09 -3.87
N ARG A 10 -0.76 -15.61 -4.05
CA ARG A 10 0.45 -14.78 -4.22
C ARG A 10 0.46 -14.05 -5.56
N ALA A 11 0.10 -14.74 -6.64
CA ALA A 11 0.02 -14.15 -7.97
C ALA A 11 -1.04 -13.03 -8.04
N VAL A 12 -2.21 -13.25 -7.42
CA VAL A 12 -3.27 -12.24 -7.33
C VAL A 12 -2.80 -11.02 -6.54
N GLY A 13 -2.20 -11.21 -5.36
CA GLY A 13 -1.69 -10.09 -4.56
C GLY A 13 -0.66 -9.24 -5.33
N ALA A 14 0.25 -9.90 -6.05
CA ALA A 14 1.21 -9.23 -6.92
C ALA A 14 0.55 -8.44 -8.06
N ALA A 15 -0.44 -9.03 -8.74
CA ALA A 15 -1.16 -8.37 -9.81
C ALA A 15 -1.90 -7.13 -9.31
N ILE A 16 -2.54 -7.21 -8.13
CA ILE A 16 -3.22 -6.05 -7.53
C ILE A 16 -2.22 -4.95 -7.15
N ARG A 17 -1.04 -5.27 -6.60
CA ARG A 17 0.00 -4.26 -6.35
C ARG A 17 0.42 -3.53 -7.63
N GLN A 18 0.68 -4.28 -8.69
CA GLN A 18 1.04 -3.71 -9.99
C GLN A 18 -0.08 -2.83 -10.53
N LEU A 19 -1.33 -3.24 -10.37
CA LEU A 19 -2.50 -2.46 -10.79
C LEU A 19 -2.63 -1.15 -9.99
N VAL A 20 -2.41 -1.17 -8.67
CA VAL A 20 -2.40 0.02 -7.82
C VAL A 20 -1.26 0.97 -8.21
N ALA A 21 -0.05 0.46 -8.41
CA ALA A 21 1.07 1.27 -8.87
C ALA A 21 0.81 1.89 -10.25
N ALA A 22 0.28 1.10 -11.19
CA ALA A 22 -0.06 1.58 -12.53
C ALA A 22 -1.12 2.69 -12.48
N PHE A 23 -2.15 2.54 -11.62
CA PHE A 23 -3.14 3.59 -11.39
C PHE A 23 -2.51 4.87 -10.86
N LEU A 24 -1.63 4.77 -9.85
CA LEU A 24 -0.95 5.94 -9.29
C LEU A 24 -0.01 6.62 -10.31
N VAL A 25 0.71 5.83 -11.12
CA VAL A 25 1.54 6.33 -12.22
C VAL A 25 0.69 7.07 -13.26
N ALA A 26 -0.46 6.53 -13.64
CA ALA A 26 -1.39 7.18 -14.56
C ALA A 26 -1.94 8.51 -14.00
N ASN A 27 -1.92 8.69 -12.68
CA ASN A 27 -2.31 9.92 -11.99
C ASN A 27 -1.12 10.84 -11.66
N GLY A 28 0.05 10.59 -12.26
CA GLY A 28 1.22 11.48 -12.16
C GLY A 28 2.13 11.21 -10.96
N HIS A 29 1.96 10.09 -10.25
CA HIS A 29 2.86 9.71 -9.16
C HIS A 29 4.04 8.87 -9.67
N HIS A 30 5.24 9.16 -9.21
CA HIS A 30 6.44 8.36 -9.53
C HIS A 30 6.60 7.20 -8.53
N VAL A 31 5.85 6.12 -8.74
CA VAL A 31 5.82 4.96 -7.83
C VAL A 31 6.19 3.65 -8.49
N THR A 32 6.62 2.67 -7.69
CA THR A 32 6.93 1.31 -8.13
C THR A 32 6.31 0.27 -7.20
N ALA A 33 5.72 -0.78 -7.76
CA ALA A 33 5.20 -1.90 -6.98
C ALA A 33 6.32 -2.87 -6.59
N LYS A 34 6.28 -3.32 -5.35
CA LYS A 34 7.19 -4.33 -4.79
C LYS A 34 7.18 -5.61 -5.62
N PRO A 35 8.36 -6.12 -6.02
CA PRO A 35 8.46 -7.29 -6.88
C PRO A 35 7.95 -8.55 -6.18
N VAL A 36 7.60 -9.56 -6.99
CA VAL A 36 7.29 -10.89 -6.44
C VAL A 36 8.60 -11.60 -6.11
N PRO A 37 8.82 -11.99 -4.84
CA PRO A 37 10.03 -12.72 -4.48
C PRO A 37 10.08 -14.06 -5.25
N ARG A 38 11.22 -14.36 -5.87
CA ARG A 38 11.42 -15.59 -6.65
C ARG A 38 11.72 -16.77 -5.72
N ARG A 39 12.34 -16.50 -4.58
CA ARG A 39 12.65 -17.47 -3.53
C ARG A 39 12.04 -17.04 -2.20
N ILE A 40 11.87 -18.00 -1.30
CA ILE A 40 11.35 -17.72 0.05
C ILE A 40 12.35 -16.86 0.84
N SER A 41 13.65 -17.04 0.64
CA SER A 41 14.71 -16.19 1.24
C SER A 41 14.47 -14.71 0.98
N ASP A 42 14.15 -14.36 -0.27
CA ASP A 42 13.97 -12.97 -0.72
C ASP A 42 12.75 -12.31 -0.06
N SER A 43 11.79 -13.12 0.41
CA SER A 43 10.61 -12.61 1.11
C SER A 43 10.90 -12.15 2.53
N PHE A 44 12.01 -12.58 3.15
CA PHE A 44 12.42 -12.10 4.46
C PHE A 44 13.15 -10.77 4.39
N GLU A 45 14.01 -10.59 3.38
CA GLU A 45 14.72 -9.33 3.14
C GLU A 45 13.76 -8.19 2.87
N THR A 46 12.72 -8.47 2.09
CA THR A 46 11.72 -7.48 1.71
C THR A 46 10.50 -7.48 2.61
N ALA A 47 10.46 -8.26 3.69
CA ALA A 47 9.22 -8.48 4.46
C ALA A 47 8.57 -7.18 4.96
N LEU A 48 9.40 -6.17 5.25
CA LEU A 48 8.99 -4.89 5.83
C LEU A 48 8.87 -3.77 4.79
N ASP A 49 9.31 -3.98 3.55
CA ASP A 49 9.22 -2.96 2.51
C ASP A 49 7.77 -2.68 2.15
N PRO A 50 7.39 -1.43 1.87
CA PRO A 50 6.03 -1.12 1.45
C PRO A 50 5.74 -1.82 0.12
N ASP A 51 4.47 -2.17 -0.09
CA ASP A 51 4.01 -2.80 -1.32
C ASP A 51 4.09 -1.85 -2.53
N ILE A 52 4.04 -0.54 -2.28
CA ILE A 52 4.20 0.53 -3.25
C ILE A 52 5.21 1.53 -2.70
N GLU A 53 6.32 1.70 -3.42
CA GLU A 53 7.40 2.63 -3.12
C GLU A 53 7.30 3.91 -3.96
N GLY A 54 8.00 4.97 -3.55
CA GLY A 54 8.12 6.22 -4.32
C GLY A 54 7.25 7.39 -3.85
N ILE A 55 6.46 7.21 -2.78
CA ILE A 55 5.74 8.30 -2.12
C ILE A 55 6.44 8.64 -0.79
N PRO A 56 7.16 9.77 -0.69
CA PRO A 56 7.91 10.11 0.51
C PRO A 56 7.04 10.16 1.77
N GLY A 57 7.44 9.43 2.80
CA GLY A 57 6.76 9.41 4.11
C GLY A 57 5.47 8.61 4.17
N ILE A 58 5.07 7.93 3.09
CA ILE A 58 3.90 7.04 3.07
C ILE A 58 4.34 5.58 2.99
N HIS A 59 3.88 4.78 3.95
CA HIS A 59 4.02 3.34 3.93
C HIS A 59 2.73 2.70 3.42
N MET A 60 2.74 2.09 2.24
CA MET A 60 1.54 1.52 1.63
C MET A 60 1.57 -0.01 1.65
N GLU A 61 0.56 -0.64 2.25
CA GLU A 61 0.33 -2.09 2.15
C GLU A 61 -0.93 -2.38 1.34
N VAL A 62 -0.87 -3.35 0.43
CA VAL A 62 -1.96 -3.68 -0.49
C VAL A 62 -2.52 -5.06 -0.17
N SER A 63 -3.82 -5.12 0.12
CA SER A 63 -4.53 -6.37 0.40
C SER A 63 -5.48 -6.73 -0.75
N ALA A 64 -5.27 -7.92 -1.31
CA ALA A 64 -6.13 -8.51 -2.35
C ALA A 64 -7.06 -9.60 -1.78
N ARG A 65 -7.30 -9.62 -0.46
CA ARG A 65 -8.15 -10.65 0.16
C ARG A 65 -9.62 -10.44 -0.21
N LEU A 66 -10.29 -11.51 -0.64
CA LEU A 66 -11.74 -11.52 -0.89
C LEU A 66 -12.56 -11.05 0.33
N ARG A 67 -12.10 -11.40 1.53
CA ARG A 67 -12.65 -10.93 2.81
C ARG A 67 -11.59 -10.08 3.50
N PRO A 68 -11.62 -8.75 3.35
CA PRO A 68 -10.60 -7.90 3.93
C PRO A 68 -10.68 -7.96 5.45
N ARG A 69 -9.52 -8.17 6.09
CA ARG A 69 -9.36 -8.01 7.54
C ARG A 69 -8.75 -6.64 7.76
N LEU A 70 -9.62 -5.64 7.87
CA LEU A 70 -9.23 -4.24 7.90
C LEU A 70 -8.21 -3.97 9.00
N SER A 71 -8.55 -4.30 10.25
CA SER A 71 -7.68 -4.05 11.41
C SER A 71 -6.33 -4.76 11.27
N GLU A 72 -6.31 -6.03 10.86
CA GLU A 72 -5.06 -6.79 10.65
C GLU A 72 -4.16 -6.14 9.60
N THR A 73 -4.75 -5.65 8.50
CA THR A 73 -3.99 -5.01 7.40
C THR A 73 -3.46 -3.65 7.85
N LEU A 74 -4.30 -2.83 8.52
CA LEU A 74 -3.88 -1.51 8.98
C LEU A 74 -2.84 -1.61 10.11
N ASP A 75 -3.00 -2.53 11.06
CA ASP A 75 -2.04 -2.76 12.14
C ASP A 75 -0.69 -3.25 11.58
N GLY A 76 -0.70 -4.04 10.50
CA GLY A 76 0.47 -4.42 9.72
C GLY A 76 1.21 -3.21 9.18
N ALA A 77 0.50 -2.39 8.37
CA ALA A 77 1.03 -1.17 7.79
C ALA A 77 1.57 -0.20 8.85
N VAL A 78 0.86 -0.01 9.98
CA VAL A 78 1.31 0.86 11.09
C VAL A 78 2.61 0.35 11.70
N ARG A 79 2.73 -0.96 11.90
CA ARG A 79 3.95 -1.56 12.46
C ARG A 79 5.13 -1.43 11.50
N ALA A 80 4.93 -1.75 10.22
CA ALA A 80 5.97 -1.66 9.20
C ALA A 80 6.43 -0.21 9.00
N ALA A 81 5.49 0.74 8.89
CA ALA A 81 5.78 2.17 8.82
C ALA A 81 6.65 2.64 9.99
N LYS A 82 6.30 2.24 11.22
CA LYS A 82 7.07 2.60 12.42
C LYS A 82 8.51 2.05 12.37
N ILE A 83 8.70 0.84 11.82
CA ILE A 83 10.03 0.24 11.69
C ILE A 83 10.86 0.98 10.63
N ASN A 84 10.24 1.33 9.50
CA ASN A 84 10.91 1.98 8.38
C ASN A 84 11.07 3.50 8.56
N GLY A 85 10.42 4.09 9.56
CA GLY A 85 10.45 5.53 9.80
C GLY A 85 9.49 6.32 8.91
N ASP A 86 8.51 5.66 8.30
CA ASP A 86 7.48 6.32 7.49
C ASP A 86 6.44 7.02 8.39
N ALA A 87 5.98 8.19 7.94
CA ALA A 87 5.11 9.06 8.74
C ALA A 87 3.63 8.63 8.69
N ILE A 88 3.20 8.04 7.58
CA ILE A 88 1.78 7.81 7.27
C ILE A 88 1.60 6.37 6.76
N PRO A 89 1.11 5.45 7.60
CA PRO A 89 0.70 4.12 7.16
C PRO A 89 -0.64 4.16 6.42
N VAL A 90 -0.73 3.47 5.29
CA VAL A 90 -1.93 3.35 4.45
C VAL A 90 -2.15 1.89 4.07
N ALA A 91 -3.33 1.37 4.41
CA ALA A 91 -3.80 0.08 3.91
C ALA A 91 -4.69 0.30 2.68
N VAL A 92 -4.32 -0.30 1.55
CA VAL A 92 -5.12 -0.32 0.33
C VAL A 92 -5.88 -1.64 0.25
N LEU A 93 -7.21 -1.56 0.24
CA LEU A 93 -8.08 -2.72 0.12
C LEU A 93 -8.72 -2.75 -1.26
N HIS A 94 -8.30 -3.70 -2.08
CA HIS A 94 -8.92 -3.91 -3.38
C HIS A 94 -10.32 -4.51 -3.21
N ARG A 95 -11.28 -4.00 -4.02
CA ARG A 95 -12.65 -4.50 -4.08
C ARG A 95 -12.76 -5.46 -5.27
N PRO A 96 -12.94 -6.77 -5.05
CA PRO A 96 -13.12 -7.71 -6.15
C PRO A 96 -14.27 -7.28 -7.07
N GLU A 97 -14.11 -7.52 -8.37
CA GLU A 97 -15.10 -7.17 -9.42
C GLU A 97 -15.34 -5.66 -9.61
N ARG A 98 -14.46 -4.83 -9.04
CA ARG A 98 -14.47 -3.37 -9.21
C ARG A 98 -13.17 -2.89 -9.82
N ASP A 99 -13.20 -1.70 -10.40
CA ASP A 99 -11.99 -1.05 -10.90
C ASP A 99 -11.01 -0.80 -9.73
N VAL A 100 -9.72 -0.80 -10.02
CA VAL A 100 -8.68 -0.43 -9.03
C VAL A 100 -8.90 0.97 -8.48
N ALA A 101 -9.44 1.88 -9.29
CA ALA A 101 -9.79 3.24 -8.88
C ALA A 101 -10.83 3.27 -7.74
N GLU A 102 -11.61 2.20 -7.58
CA GLU A 102 -12.60 2.05 -6.51
C GLU A 102 -12.04 1.39 -5.24
N SER A 103 -10.74 1.10 -5.17
CA SER A 103 -10.11 0.53 -3.99
C SER A 103 -10.18 1.50 -2.81
N TYR A 104 -10.28 0.97 -1.59
CA TYR A 104 -10.22 1.83 -0.40
C TYR A 104 -8.77 2.08 0.00
N ALA A 105 -8.41 3.34 0.23
CA ALA A 105 -7.17 3.71 0.93
C ALA A 105 -7.54 4.14 2.35
N ILE A 106 -7.04 3.42 3.35
CA ILE A 106 -7.47 3.55 4.74
C ILE A 106 -6.26 3.84 5.62
N CYS A 107 -6.41 4.81 6.50
CA CYS A 107 -5.43 5.17 7.53
C CYS A 107 -6.13 5.37 8.87
N THR A 108 -5.37 5.57 9.94
CA THR A 108 -5.97 6.00 11.21
C THR A 108 -6.52 7.43 11.11
N LEU A 109 -7.40 7.81 12.01
CA LEU A 109 -7.90 9.19 12.08
C LEU A 109 -6.77 10.19 12.38
N ALA A 110 -5.78 9.80 13.18
CA ALA A 110 -4.61 10.63 13.47
C ALA A 110 -3.77 10.89 12.21
N ASP A 111 -3.56 9.86 11.39
CA ASP A 111 -2.81 9.99 10.13
C ASP A 111 -3.60 10.78 9.07
N MET A 112 -4.93 10.63 9.04
CA MET A 112 -5.80 11.49 8.23
C MET A 112 -5.64 12.98 8.60
N SER A 113 -5.59 13.29 9.90
CA SER A 113 -5.34 14.66 10.36
C SER A 113 -3.99 15.20 9.86
N ARG A 114 -2.94 14.37 9.85
CA ARG A 114 -1.63 14.75 9.29
C ARG A 114 -1.69 15.02 7.79
N LEU A 115 -2.42 14.20 7.02
CA LEU A 115 -2.63 14.42 5.59
C LEU A 115 -3.34 15.76 5.33
N ILE A 116 -4.39 16.07 6.11
CA ILE A 116 -5.12 17.34 6.00
C ILE A 116 -4.16 18.52 6.23
N HIS A 117 -3.34 18.46 7.28
CA HIS A 117 -2.35 19.50 7.56
C HIS A 117 -1.31 19.64 6.45
N ALA A 118 -0.82 18.53 5.89
CA ALA A 118 0.13 18.55 4.78
C ALA A 118 -0.47 19.22 3.53
N VAL A 119 -1.74 18.92 3.21
CA VAL A 119 -2.45 19.55 2.09
C VAL A 119 -2.63 21.06 2.32
N GLN A 120 -3.04 21.46 3.52
CA GLN A 120 -3.17 22.88 3.88
C GLN A 120 -1.84 23.63 3.75
N ALA A 121 -0.75 23.06 4.26
CA ALA A 121 0.59 23.65 4.17
C ALA A 121 1.06 23.81 2.72
N SER A 122 0.68 22.89 1.82
CA SER A 122 0.99 22.98 0.39
C SER A 122 0.16 24.03 -0.36
N THR A 123 -0.99 24.43 0.18
CA THR A 123 -1.95 25.34 -0.47
C THR A 123 -1.80 26.79 0.00
N SER A 124 -1.16 27.04 1.15
CA SER A 124 -0.89 28.40 1.62
C SER A 124 -0.03 29.16 0.59
N PRO A 125 -0.50 30.29 0.04
CA PRO A 125 0.27 31.07 -0.90
C PRO A 125 1.54 31.55 -0.21
N ARG A 126 2.70 31.25 -0.82
CA ARG A 126 3.97 31.87 -0.39
C ARG A 126 3.82 33.36 -0.62
N SER A 127 3.51 34.10 0.43
CA SER A 127 3.54 35.55 0.44
C SER A 127 4.97 35.98 0.11
N SER A 128 5.16 36.34 -1.15
CA SER A 128 6.36 36.99 -1.70
C SER A 128 6.43 38.44 -1.28
#